data_AF-A0A7Z0E6F2-F1
#
_entry.id   AF-A0A7Z0E6F2-F1
#
_cell.length_a   1.000
_cell.length_b   1.000
_cell.length_c   1.000
_cell.angle_alpha   90.00
_cell.angle_beta   90.00
_cell.angle_gamma   90.00
#
_symmetry.space_group_name_H-M   'P 1'
#
loop_
_entity.id
_entity.type
_entity.pdbx_description
1 polymer ?
#
loop_
_entity_poly.entity_id
_entity_poly.type
_entity_poly.pdbx_seq_one_letter_code
_entity_poly.pdbx_strand_id
1 'polypeptide(L)'
;MIDNDHVLGEFAALLRSSAPAAGQGRDSYPSTWWREKGARTLAVMSGWMFHRRTDLERVLHLEFPEELAQQWLSSHPERLGLSYGYLLHIWTKP
;
A
#
# COMPACT_ATOMS: atom_id res chain seq x y z
N MET A 1 15.13 -4.24 -5.91
CA MET A 1 14.63 -3.50 -4.73
C MET A 1 13.11 -3.56 -4.77
N ILE A 2 12.45 -3.70 -3.62
CA ILE A 2 10.99 -3.78 -3.50
C ILE A 2 10.52 -2.59 -2.67
N ASP A 3 9.60 -1.80 -3.21
CA ASP A 3 8.91 -0.71 -2.54
C ASP A 3 7.41 -1.03 -2.42
N ASN A 4 6.71 -0.36 -1.48
CA ASN A 4 5.25 -0.35 -1.46
C ASN A 4 4.71 0.44 -2.65
N ASP A 5 3.64 -0.07 -3.28
CA ASP A 5 2.88 0.72 -4.23
C ASP A 5 1.93 1.64 -3.44
N HIS A 6 2.18 2.94 -3.52
CA HIS A 6 1.36 3.98 -2.88
C HIS A 6 0.22 4.48 -3.79
N VAL A 7 0.10 3.93 -5.00
CA VAL A 7 -0.91 4.30 -6.00
C VAL A 7 -2.00 3.24 -6.10
N LEU A 8 -1.63 1.97 -6.27
CA LEU A 8 -2.58 0.89 -6.56
C LEU A 8 -2.95 0.06 -5.33
N GLY A 9 -4.24 -0.31 -5.24
CA GLY A 9 -4.79 -1.15 -4.17
C GLY A 9 -5.50 -0.37 -3.08
N GLU A 10 -6.31 -1.08 -2.30
CA GLU A 10 -7.09 -0.52 -1.20
C GLU A 10 -6.19 -0.03 -0.05
N PHE A 11 -5.09 -0.73 0.24
CA PHE A 11 -4.11 -0.30 1.24
C PHE A 11 -3.46 1.02 0.84
N ALA A 12 -3.13 1.20 -0.45
CA ALA A 12 -2.60 2.45 -0.98
C ALA A 12 -3.60 3.61 -0.84
N ALA A 13 -4.90 3.34 -1.05
CA ALA A 13 -5.95 4.33 -0.83
C ALA A 13 -6.01 4.75 0.65
N LEU A 14 -5.94 3.80 1.58
CA LEU A 14 -5.90 4.09 3.02
C LEU A 14 -4.65 4.88 3.42
N LEU A 15 -3.48 4.54 2.90
CA LEU A 15 -2.24 5.29 3.15
C LEU A 15 -2.33 6.75 2.72
N ARG A 16 -2.92 7.02 1.54
CA ARG A 16 -3.12 8.39 1.06
C ARG A 16 -4.12 9.17 1.91
N SER A 17 -5.07 8.48 2.54
CA SER A 17 -6.04 9.07 3.46
C SER A 17 -5.50 9.23 4.89
N SER A 18 -4.48 8.47 5.30
CA SER A 18 -3.91 8.50 6.65
C SER A 18 -2.76 9.49 6.80
N ALA A 19 -1.94 9.67 5.77
CA ALA A 19 -0.88 10.67 5.79
C ALA A 19 -1.48 12.08 5.58
N PRO A 20 -1.04 13.11 6.31
CA PRO A 20 -1.16 14.47 5.80
C PRO A 20 -0.44 14.45 4.45
N ALA A 21 -1.15 14.82 3.38
CA ALA A 21 -0.72 14.75 1.97
C ALA A 21 0.61 15.47 1.62
N ALA A 22 1.39 15.92 2.62
CA ALA A 22 2.60 16.70 2.53
C ALA A 22 3.86 16.05 3.16
N GLY A 23 3.76 14.96 3.94
CA GLY A 23 4.90 14.44 4.73
C GLY A 23 5.71 13.32 4.07
N GLN A 24 5.08 12.47 3.26
CA GLN A 24 5.77 11.42 2.50
C GLN A 24 5.83 11.88 1.05
N GLY A 25 6.98 12.44 0.67
CA GLY A 25 7.18 13.12 -0.60
C GLY A 25 6.74 12.27 -1.79
N ARG A 26 5.88 12.85 -2.65
CA ARG A 26 5.49 12.40 -3.99
C ARG A 26 5.75 10.90 -4.23
N ASP A 27 4.68 10.09 -4.16
CA ASP A 27 4.62 8.65 -4.41
C ASP A 27 5.43 8.12 -5.61
N SER A 28 5.83 8.98 -6.54
CA SER A 28 6.65 8.64 -7.71
C SER A 28 8.17 8.83 -7.53
N TYR A 29 8.69 9.46 -6.47
CA TYR A 29 10.12 9.81 -6.38
C TYR A 29 11.05 8.57 -6.48
N PRO A 30 10.83 7.48 -5.73
CA PRO A 30 11.68 6.29 -5.83
C PRO A 30 11.62 5.66 -7.22
N SER A 31 10.42 5.54 -7.79
CA SER A 31 10.24 4.91 -9.10
C SER A 31 10.83 5.72 -10.25
N THR A 32 10.80 7.06 -10.17
CA THR A 32 11.49 7.95 -11.11
C THR A 32 13.00 7.79 -10.98
N TRP A 33 13.55 7.82 -9.76
CA TRP A 33 14.98 7.67 -9.54
C TRP A 33 15.53 6.34 -10.10
N TRP A 34 14.84 5.22 -9.86
CA TRP A 34 15.26 3.92 -10.38
C TRP A 34 15.22 3.86 -11.91
N ARG A 35 14.20 4.47 -12.52
CA ARG A 35 14.09 4.57 -13.98
C ARG A 35 15.25 5.36 -14.58
N GLU A 36 15.65 6.47 -13.94
CA GLU A 36 16.82 7.25 -14.36
C GLU A 36 18.14 6.46 -14.26
N LYS A 37 18.22 5.46 -13.37
CA LYS A 37 19.36 4.51 -13.30
C LYS A 37 19.29 3.39 -14.34
N GLY A 38 18.30 3.40 -15.22
CA GLY A 38 18.06 2.36 -16.23
C GLY A 38 17.37 1.10 -15.67
N ALA A 39 16.77 1.18 -14.48
CA ALA A 39 16.01 0.06 -13.94
C ALA A 39 14.63 -0.05 -14.59
N ARG A 40 14.15 -1.30 -14.71
CA ARG A 40 12.76 -1.59 -15.08
C ARG A 40 11.93 -1.74 -13.81
N THR A 41 10.79 -1.07 -13.75
CA THR A 41 9.85 -1.15 -12.62
C THR A 41 8.64 -1.99 -13.02
N LEU A 42 8.22 -2.91 -12.15
CA LEU A 42 7.00 -3.71 -12.31
C LEU A 42 6.10 -3.52 -11.09
N ALA A 43 4.81 -3.26 -11.32
CA ALA A 43 3.81 -3.34 -10.27
C ALA A 43 3.38 -4.80 -10.09
N VAL A 44 3.40 -5.27 -8.84
CA VAL A 44 2.98 -6.60 -8.44
C VAL A 44 1.83 -6.45 -7.44
N MET A 45 0.62 -6.78 -7.88
CA MET A 45 -0.57 -6.72 -7.03
C MET A 45 -0.72 -7.99 -6.21
N SER A 46 -1.18 -7.82 -4.98
CA SER A 46 -1.47 -8.90 -4.03
C SER A 46 -2.62 -8.48 -3.11
N GLY A 47 -2.95 -9.31 -2.13
CA GLY A 47 -3.92 -8.97 -1.09
C GLY A 47 -3.63 -9.71 0.20
N TRP A 48 -3.96 -9.07 1.32
CA TRP A 48 -4.05 -9.76 2.59
C TRP A 48 -5.38 -10.48 2.67
N MET A 49 -5.36 -11.70 3.18
CA MET A 49 -6.55 -12.50 3.43
C MET A 49 -6.45 -13.12 4.82
N PHE A 50 -7.45 -12.86 5.64
CA PHE A 50 -7.52 -13.31 7.01
C PHE A 50 -8.62 -14.37 7.15
N HIS A 51 -8.40 -15.33 8.06
CA HIS A 51 -9.42 -16.34 8.37
C HIS A 51 -10.54 -15.78 9.25
N ARG A 52 -10.24 -14.74 10.04
CA ARG A 52 -11.16 -14.10 10.97
C ARG A 52 -11.17 -12.61 10.74
N ARG A 53 -12.35 -12.02 10.78
CA ARG A 53 -12.52 -10.57 10.62
C ARG A 53 -11.77 -9.78 11.70
N THR A 54 -11.76 -10.28 12.94
CA THR A 54 -11.04 -9.62 14.05
C THR A 54 -9.54 -9.48 13.80
N ASP A 55 -8.95 -10.34 12.97
CA ASP A 55 -7.51 -10.27 12.66
C ASP A 55 -7.25 -9.17 11.61
N LEU A 56 -8.14 -9.03 10.62
CA LEU A 56 -8.14 -7.89 9.70
C LEU A 56 -8.30 -6.57 10.47
N GLU A 57 -9.26 -6.50 11.39
CA GLU A 57 -9.51 -5.31 12.22
C GLU A 57 -8.25 -4.90 12.98
N ARG A 58 -7.62 -5.84 13.70
CA ARG A 58 -6.38 -5.57 14.44
C ARG A 58 -5.25 -5.04 13.56
N VAL A 59 -5.08 -5.60 12.37
CA VAL A 59 -4.05 -5.13 11.44
C VAL A 59 -4.36 -3.71 10.96
N LEU A 60 -5.61 -3.40 10.62
CA LEU A 60 -5.97 -2.04 10.22
C LEU A 60 -5.79 -1.02 11.35
N HIS A 61 -6.10 -1.37 12.59
CA HIS A 61 -5.85 -0.51 13.76
C HIS A 61 -4.36 -0.34 14.10
N LEU A 62 -3.50 -1.27 13.67
CA LEU A 62 -2.05 -1.14 13.82
C LEU A 62 -1.44 -0.22 12.76
N GLU A 63 -1.95 -0.27 11.54
CA GLU A 63 -1.39 0.45 10.38
C GLU A 63 -1.98 1.86 10.19
N PHE A 64 -3.21 2.11 10.66
CA PHE A 64 -3.95 3.35 10.39
C PHE A 64 -4.53 3.99 11.66
N PRO A 65 -4.80 5.31 11.64
CA PRO A 65 -5.56 5.98 12.70
C PRO A 65 -6.93 5.32 12.91
N GLU A 66 -7.40 5.31 14.17
CA GLU A 66 -8.62 4.64 14.61
C GLU A 66 -9.82 5.02 13.74
N GLU A 67 -10.05 6.32 13.51
CA GLU A 67 -11.21 6.81 12.77
C GLU A 67 -11.22 6.31 11.32
N LEU A 68 -10.05 6.30 10.68
CA LEU A 68 -9.91 5.85 9.29
C LEU A 68 -10.10 4.33 9.17
N ALA A 69 -9.52 3.57 10.10
CA ALA A 69 -9.71 2.12 10.18
C ALA A 69 -11.20 1.77 10.37
N GLN A 70 -11.88 2.42 11.33
CA GLN A 70 -13.31 2.21 11.58
C GLN A 70 -14.18 2.60 10.39
N GLN A 71 -13.87 3.71 9.72
CA GLN A 71 -14.61 4.12 8.52
C GLN A 71 -14.51 3.07 7.41
N TRP A 72 -13.32 2.52 7.17
CA TRP A 72 -13.13 1.49 6.17
C TRP A 72 -13.83 0.18 6.56
N LEU A 73 -13.68 -0.25 7.82
CA LEU A 73 -14.29 -1.48 8.34
C LEU A 73 -15.82 -1.44 8.29
N SER A 74 -16.42 -0.32 8.68
CA SER A 74 -17.89 -0.13 8.64
C SER A 74 -18.45 -0.08 7.21
N SER A 75 -17.67 0.45 6.27
CA SER A 75 -18.02 0.43 4.84
C SER A 75 -17.87 -0.97 4.20
N HIS A 76 -17.17 -1.89 4.87
CA HIS A 76 -16.83 -3.22 4.36
C HIS A 76 -17.10 -4.32 5.41
N PRO A 77 -18.37 -4.53 5.84
CA PRO A 77 -18.70 -5.38 7.00
C PRO A 77 -18.40 -6.87 6.80
N GLU A 78 -18.44 -7.37 5.56
CA GLU A 78 -18.24 -8.80 5.25
C GLU A 78 -16.82 -9.13 4.76
N ARG A 79 -15.94 -8.12 4.69
CA ARG A 79 -14.60 -8.32 4.13
C ARG A 79 -13.67 -9.01 5.14
N LEU A 80 -12.81 -9.87 4.60
CA LEU A 80 -11.75 -10.59 5.30
C LEU A 80 -10.36 -10.22 4.77
N GLY A 81 -10.26 -9.15 3.99
CA GLY A 81 -9.01 -8.79 3.34
C GLY A 81 -9.11 -7.54 2.49
N LEU A 82 -7.93 -7.03 2.12
CA LEU A 82 -7.76 -5.89 1.24
C LEU A 82 -6.58 -6.07 0.29
N SER A 83 -6.69 -5.45 -0.87
CA SER A 83 -5.65 -5.42 -1.89
C SER A 83 -4.52 -4.45 -1.53
N TYR A 84 -3.30 -4.81 -1.91
CA TYR A 84 -2.12 -3.94 -1.85
C TYR A 84 -1.20 -4.22 -3.05
N GLY A 85 -0.27 -3.32 -3.33
CA GLY A 85 0.71 -3.48 -4.39
C GLY A 85 2.15 -3.31 -3.90
N TYR A 86 3.08 -3.91 -4.62
CA TYR A 86 4.51 -3.64 -4.52
C TYR A 86 5.05 -3.15 -5.87
N LEU A 87 6.09 -2.32 -5.82
CA LEU A 87 6.91 -1.95 -6.97
C LEU A 87 8.24 -2.70 -6.92
N LEU A 88 8.47 -3.56 -7.91
CA LEU A 88 9.74 -4.26 -8.08
C LEU A 88 10.62 -3.49 -9.06
N HIS A 89 11.71 -2.91 -8.53
CA HIS A 89 12.74 -2.25 -9.31
C HIS A 89 13.86 -3.24 -9.64
N ILE A 90 13.96 -3.58 -10.92
CA ILE A 90 14.91 -4.52 -11.48
C ILE A 90 16.02 -3.72 -12.17
N TRP A 91 17.19 -3.70 -11.53
CA TRP A 91 18.38 -3.07 -12.05
C TRP A 91 19.46 -4.14 -12.25
N THR A 92 19.97 -4.25 -13.46
CA THR A 92 21.11 -5.12 -13.79
C THR A 92 22.29 -4.24 -14.12
N LYS A 93 23.42 -4.46 -13.44
CA LYS A 93 24.68 -3.85 -13.86
C LYS A 93 25.16 -4.59 -15.12
N PRO A 94 25.77 -3.88 -16.08
CA PRO A 94 26.45 -4.53 -17.19
C PRO A 94 27.54 -5.50 -16.70
#